data_AF-A0A538HG49-F1
#
_entry.id   AF-A0A538HG49-F1
#
_cell.length_a   1.000
_cell.length_b   1.000
_cell.length_c   1.000
_cell.angle_alpha   90.00
_cell.angle_beta   90.00
_cell.angle_gamma   90.00
#
_symmetry.space_group_name_H-M   'P 1'
#
loop_
_entity.id
_entity.type
_entity.pdbx_description
1 polymer ?
#
loop_
_entity_poly.entity_id
_entity_poly.type
_entity_poly.pdbx_seq_one_letter_code
_entity_poly.pdbx_strand_id
1 'polypeptide(L)'
;MRVVHEAVTGEIAEDAVIYGTLEGPATVRAGVTVVLYGATAGPVYVERAARLVIYGANAGQVVNRGLVVVQGVDVGEITDVEEGESQREPRIRASTAE
;
A
#
# COMPACT_ATOMS: atom_id res chain seq x y z
N MET A 1 -6.30 -10.74 12.93
CA MET A 1 -5.30 -9.73 12.54
C MET A 1 -3.91 -10.24 12.88
N ARG A 2 -3.11 -10.55 11.86
CA ARG A 2 -1.73 -11.05 11.94
C ARG A 2 -0.74 -9.89 12.04
N VAL A 3 0.39 -10.08 12.71
CA VAL A 3 1.48 -9.08 12.79
C VAL A 3 2.76 -9.66 12.18
N VAL A 4 3.43 -8.90 11.33
CA VAL A 4 4.63 -9.33 10.59
C VAL A 4 5.71 -8.25 10.69
N HIS A 5 6.97 -8.64 10.88
CA HIS A 5 8.12 -7.73 11.06
C HIS A 5 9.20 -7.88 9.97
N GLU A 6 8.84 -8.49 8.84
CA GLU A 6 9.72 -8.83 7.74
C GLU A 6 9.11 -8.42 6.40
N ALA A 7 9.85 -8.62 5.31
CA ALA A 7 9.33 -8.44 3.97
C ALA A 7 8.24 -9.48 3.66
N VAL A 8 7.18 -9.05 2.99
CA VAL A 8 6.04 -9.90 2.63
C VAL A 8 5.87 -9.90 1.12
N THR A 9 5.73 -11.10 0.55
CA THR A 9 5.42 -11.36 -0.86
C THR A 9 4.21 -12.28 -0.96
N GLY A 10 3.62 -12.40 -2.15
CA GLY A 10 2.51 -13.33 -2.40
C GLY A 10 1.17 -12.87 -1.86
N GLU A 11 0.27 -13.82 -1.62
CA GLU A 11 -1.11 -13.52 -1.23
C GLU A 11 -1.26 -13.22 0.26
N ILE A 12 -1.99 -12.15 0.56
CA ILE A 12 -2.37 -11.74 1.91
C ILE A 12 -3.89 -11.89 2.01
N ALA A 13 -4.31 -13.01 2.62
CA ALA A 13 -5.70 -13.45 2.67
C ALA A 13 -6.40 -13.17 4.03
N GLU A 14 -5.71 -12.51 4.96
CA GLU A 14 -6.23 -12.13 6.26
C GLU A 14 -5.72 -10.74 6.67
N ASP A 15 -6.47 -10.05 7.53
CA ASP A 15 -6.07 -8.72 8.01
C ASP A 15 -4.69 -8.78 8.66
N ALA A 16 -3.81 -7.84 8.30
CA ALA A 16 -2.42 -7.85 8.73
C ALA A 16 -1.89 -6.45 9.06
N VAL A 17 -1.01 -6.38 10.05
CA VAL A 17 -0.11 -5.25 10.29
C VAL A 17 1.30 -5.68 9.93
N ILE A 18 1.95 -4.96 9.03
CA ILE A 18 3.27 -5.28 8.51
C ILE A 18 4.23 -4.15 8.87
N TYR A 19 5.25 -4.46 9.66
CA TYR A 19 6.38 -3.58 9.95
C TYR A 19 7.56 -3.99 9.05
N GLY A 20 7.57 -3.51 7.81
CA GLY A 20 8.53 -3.99 6.82
C GLY A 20 8.21 -3.53 5.41
N THR A 21 8.47 -4.39 4.44
CA THR A 21 8.30 -4.08 3.01
C THR A 21 7.27 -5.02 2.39
N LEU A 22 6.31 -4.47 1.64
CA LEU A 22 5.52 -5.25 0.68
C LEU A 22 6.31 -5.36 -0.62
N GLU A 23 6.88 -6.54 -0.85
CA GLU A 23 7.69 -6.84 -2.03
C GLU A 23 6.86 -7.55 -3.09
N GLY A 24 7.10 -7.16 -4.34
CA GLY A 24 6.32 -7.67 -5.46
C GLY A 24 6.78 -9.02 -5.98
N PRO A 25 5.86 -9.83 -6.54
CA PRO A 25 4.42 -9.60 -6.57
C PRO A 25 3.75 -9.91 -5.22
N ALA A 26 2.86 -9.03 -4.76
CA ALA A 26 2.01 -9.23 -3.59
C ALA A 26 0.55 -8.89 -3.89
N THR A 27 -0.39 -9.62 -3.28
CA THR A 27 -1.83 -9.39 -3.49
C THR A 27 -2.54 -9.26 -2.15
N VAL A 28 -3.14 -8.10 -1.89
CA VAL A 28 -4.10 -7.92 -0.79
C VAL A 28 -5.47 -8.39 -1.28
N ARG A 29 -5.93 -9.53 -0.74
CA ARG A 29 -7.17 -10.17 -1.18
C ARG A 29 -8.42 -9.35 -0.86
N ALA A 30 -9.49 -9.60 -1.59
CA ALA A 30 -10.76 -8.92 -1.40
C ALA A 30 -11.25 -8.98 0.06
N GLY A 31 -11.70 -7.83 0.58
CA GLY A 31 -12.17 -7.70 1.96
C GLY A 31 -11.07 -7.67 3.03
N VAL A 32 -9.80 -7.81 2.67
CA VAL A 32 -8.68 -7.79 3.61
C VAL A 32 -8.19 -6.37 3.85
N THR A 33 -7.91 -6.05 5.12
CA THR A 33 -7.25 -4.80 5.52
C THR A 33 -5.79 -5.06 5.89
N VAL A 34 -4.87 -4.41 5.18
CA VAL A 34 -3.44 -4.37 5.49
C VAL A 34 -3.04 -2.98 5.95
N VAL A 35 -2.38 -2.91 7.10
CA VAL A 35 -1.71 -1.71 7.60
C VAL A 35 -0.21 -1.92 7.50
N LEU A 36 0.44 -1.18 6.61
CA LEU A 36 1.87 -1.24 6.37
C LEU A 36 2.58 -0.08 7.07
N TYR A 37 3.37 -0.39 8.08
CA TYR A 37 4.39 0.50 8.63
C TYR A 37 5.73 0.24 7.95
N GLY A 38 5.97 0.91 6.81
CA GLY A 38 7.16 0.71 6.01
C GLY A 38 6.96 1.07 4.55
N ALA A 39 7.39 0.23 3.61
CA ALA A 39 7.43 0.59 2.20
C ALA A 39 6.80 -0.43 1.25
N THR A 40 6.22 0.03 0.14
CA THR A 40 5.93 -0.83 -1.01
C THR A 40 7.13 -0.83 -1.96
N ALA A 41 7.45 -1.99 -2.54
CA ALA A 41 8.62 -2.15 -3.42
C ALA A 41 8.32 -2.90 -4.74
N GLY A 42 7.04 -2.95 -5.18
CA GLY A 42 6.69 -3.48 -6.50
C GLY A 42 5.68 -4.60 -6.44
N PRO A 43 5.15 -5.05 -7.60
CA PRO A 43 3.74 -4.90 -7.90
C PRO A 43 2.87 -5.43 -6.76
N VAL A 44 2.15 -4.50 -6.13
CA VAL A 44 1.14 -4.80 -5.14
C VAL A 44 -0.22 -4.67 -5.80
N TYR A 45 -0.99 -5.74 -5.79
CA TYR A 45 -2.36 -5.78 -6.29
C TYR A 45 -3.31 -5.65 -5.09
N VAL A 46 -4.17 -4.65 -5.11
CA VAL A 46 -5.21 -4.46 -4.10
C VAL A 46 -6.53 -4.83 -4.74
N GLU A 47 -7.13 -5.93 -4.30
CA GLU A 47 -8.40 -6.42 -4.85
C GLU A 47 -9.59 -5.54 -4.40
N ARG A 48 -10.75 -5.75 -5.03
CA ARG A 48 -11.98 -5.03 -4.69
C ARG A 48 -12.34 -5.25 -3.21
N ALA A 49 -12.83 -4.20 -2.56
CA ALA A 49 -13.16 -4.18 -1.13
C ALA A 49 -11.97 -4.45 -0.19
N ALA A 50 -10.75 -4.62 -0.71
CA ALA A 50 -9.55 -4.65 0.11
C ALA A 50 -9.13 -3.23 0.49
N ARG A 51 -8.37 -3.12 1.58
CA ARG A 51 -7.81 -1.85 2.05
C ARG A 51 -6.33 -2.00 2.33
N LEU A 52 -5.52 -1.13 1.74
CA LEU A 52 -4.09 -1.01 2.01
C LEU A 52 -3.81 0.39 2.58
N VAL A 53 -3.39 0.47 3.83
CA VAL A 53 -2.99 1.72 4.49
C VAL A 53 -1.48 1.73 4.68
N ILE A 54 -0.79 2.67 4.05
CA ILE A 54 0.66 2.79 4.04
C ILE A 54 1.09 3.93 4.95
N TYR A 55 1.58 3.59 6.13
CA TYR A 55 2.32 4.47 7.04
C TYR A 55 3.82 4.38 6.71
N GLY A 56 4.27 5.12 5.71
CA GLY A 56 5.66 5.12 5.30
C GLY A 56 5.82 5.58 3.86
N ALA A 57 6.31 4.71 2.98
CA ALA A 57 6.58 5.07 1.58
C ALA A 57 5.84 4.16 0.59
N ASN A 58 5.11 4.74 -0.35
CA ASN A 58 4.82 4.05 -1.60
C ASN A 58 5.98 4.29 -2.56
N ALA A 59 6.82 3.28 -2.80
CA ALA A 59 8.00 3.39 -3.68
C ALA A 59 7.96 2.42 -4.87
N GLY A 60 6.96 1.53 -4.93
CA GLY A 60 6.74 0.60 -6.02
C GLY A 60 5.52 0.93 -6.88
N GLN A 61 5.06 -0.08 -7.61
CA GLN A 61 3.80 -0.04 -8.36
C GLN A 61 2.67 -0.67 -7.54
N VAL A 62 1.52 0.01 -7.48
CA VAL A 62 0.29 -0.48 -6.86
C VAL A 62 -0.84 -0.44 -7.89
N VAL A 63 -1.45 -1.59 -8.16
CA VAL A 63 -2.66 -1.70 -8.98
C VAL A 63 -3.85 -1.83 -8.04
N ASN A 64 -4.71 -0.82 -8.03
CA ASN A 64 -5.74 -0.66 -7.00
C ASN A 64 -7.15 -0.83 -7.55
N ARG A 65 -7.85 -1.88 -7.11
CA ARG A 65 -9.32 -2.07 -7.27
C ARG A 65 -10.09 -1.83 -5.96
N GLY A 66 -9.39 -1.56 -4.87
CA GLY A 66 -9.95 -1.35 -3.54
C GLY A 66 -9.65 0.06 -3.02
N LEU A 67 -9.27 0.17 -1.75
CA LEU A 67 -8.88 1.43 -1.14
C LEU A 67 -7.39 1.42 -0.80
N VAL A 68 -6.64 2.37 -1.36
CA VAL A 68 -5.24 2.62 -0.97
C VAL A 68 -5.14 3.97 -0.29
N VAL A 69 -4.57 4.00 0.91
CA VAL A 69 -4.31 5.24 1.66
C VAL A 69 -2.82 5.35 1.91
N VAL A 70 -2.18 6.42 1.44
CA VAL A 70 -0.77 6.71 1.70
C VAL A 70 -0.65 7.85 2.70
N GLN A 71 -0.14 7.54 3.88
CA GLN A 71 0.17 8.49 4.94
C GLN A 71 1.68 8.58 5.12
N GLY A 72 2.34 9.27 4.18
CA GLY A 72 3.78 9.42 4.18
C GLY A 72 4.31 9.95 2.87
N VAL A 73 5.26 9.25 2.25
CA VAL A 73 5.91 9.65 1.00
C VAL A 73 5.36 8.79 -0.13
N ASP A 74 4.83 9.44 -1.17
CA ASP A 74 4.36 8.77 -2.38
C ASP A 74 5.29 9.14 -3.54
N VAL A 75 6.21 8.23 -3.87
CA VAL A 75 7.19 8.38 -4.97
C VAL A 75 7.06 7.28 -6.03
N GLY A 76 6.22 6.27 -5.76
CA GLY A 76 5.87 5.21 -6.68
C GLY A 76 4.66 5.57 -7.54
N GLU A 77 4.06 4.55 -8.14
CA GLU A 77 2.86 4.68 -8.97
C GLU A 77 1.69 3.94 -8.34
N ILE A 78 0.53 4.60 -8.28
CA ILE A 78 -0.74 3.98 -7.92
C ILE A 78 -1.68 4.13 -9.11
N THR A 79 -2.06 3.00 -9.70
CA THR A 79 -3.02 2.93 -10.80
C THR A 79 -4.36 2.46 -10.26
N ASP A 80 -5.29 3.39 -10.10
CA ASP A 80 -6.68 3.08 -9.77
C ASP A 80 -7.38 2.48 -11.00
N VAL A 81 -7.98 1.31 -10.82
CA VAL A 81 -8.69 0.56 -11.85
C VAL A 81 -10.10 0.22 -11.36
N GLU A 82 -11.09 0.30 -12.26
CA GLU A 82 -12.50 0.06 -11.95
C GLU A 82 -13.02 0.96 -10.81
N GLU A 83 -13.29 0.39 -9.63
CA GLU A 83 -13.79 1.08 -8.44
C GLU A 83 -12.65 1.45 -7.45
N GLY A 84 -11.39 1.33 -7.87
CA GLY A 84 -10.24 1.69 -7.04
C GLY A 84 -10.23 3.15 -6.64
N GLU A 85 -9.96 3.41 -5.36
CA GLU A 85 -9.80 4.76 -4.82
C GLU A 85 -8.45 4.87 -4.10
N SER A 86 -7.63 5.86 -4.49
CA SER A 86 -6.41 6.21 -3.79
C SER A 86 -6.52 7.56 -3.07
N GLN A 87 -6.11 7.57 -1.80
CA GLN A 87 -6.05 8.78 -0.95
C GLN A 87 -4.60 9.04 -0.55
N ARG A 88 -4.09 10.22 -0.89
CA ARG A 88 -2.69 10.60 -0.67
C ARG A 88 -2.64 11.75 0.31
N GLU A 89 -2.11 11.50 1.51
CA GLU A 89 -1.86 12.52 2.52
C GLU A 89 -0.34 12.70 2.68
N PRO A 90 0.33 13.40 1.74
CA PRO A 90 1.76 13.59 1.80
C PRO A 90 2.15 14.40 3.04
N ARG A 91 3.06 13.84 3.86
CA ARG A 91 3.59 14.55 5.04
C ARG A 91 4.64 15.60 4.70
N ILE A 92 5.17 15.61 3.48
CA ILE A 92 6.12 16.63 3.02
C ILE A 92 5.56 17.23 1.73
N ARG A 93 4.94 18.41 1.83
CA ARG A 93 4.94 19.32 0.69
C ARG A 93 6.40 19.75 0.55
N ALA A 94 7.06 19.39 -0.55
CA ALA A 94 8.30 20.07 -0.90
C ALA A 94 7.97 21.57 -0.92
N SER A 95 8.46 22.29 0.08
CA SER A 95 8.54 23.74 0.01
C SER A 95 9.50 24.02 -1.12
N THR A 96 8.98 24.35 -2.30
CA THR A 96 9.78 25.05 -3.30
C THR A 96 10.11 26.40 -2.66
N ALA A 97 11.22 26.46 -1.94
CA ALA A 97 11.87 27.71 -1.63
C ALA A 97 12.44 28.24 -2.96
N GLU A 98 12.13 29.51 -3.21
CA GLU A 98 12.42 30.32 -4.40
C GLU A 98 13.87 30.23 -4.91
#